data_AF-A0A838P7A6-F1
#
_entry.id   AF-A0A838P7A6-F1
#
_cell.length_a   1.000
_cell.length_b   1.000
_cell.length_c   1.000
_cell.angle_alpha   90.00
_cell.angle_beta   90.00
_cell.angle_gamma   90.00
#
_symmetry.space_group_name_H-M   'P 1'
#
loop_
_entity.id
_entity.type
_entity.pdbx_description
1 polymer ?
#
loop_
_entity_poly.entity_id
_entity_poly.type
_entity_poly.pdbx_seq_one_letter_code
_entity_poly.pdbx_strand_id
1 'polypeptide(L)'
;MKERKRIAEATAGRYRKAGKKEKGVILTEFGELTGFARSYAAMVLRNQGRVVWVSRKLRMRGDVGKKLPRRGRGATYDEPVVKVLVQVWRIMDYICGKRLAPVLGEMVERLLRHNELRCDAATSKKLAQMRPGQQPARLSRRVNLDSLNV
;
A
#
# COMPACT_ATOMS: atom_id res chain seq x y z
N MET A 1 -15.53 -6.75 18.19
CA MET A 1 -15.66 -6.71 16.71
C MET A 1 -16.85 -7.51 16.14
N LYS A 2 -17.31 -8.60 16.77
CA LYS A 2 -18.46 -9.39 16.26
C LYS A 2 -19.80 -8.63 16.31
N GLU A 3 -20.00 -7.82 17.35
CA GLU A 3 -21.27 -7.10 17.59
C GLU A 3 -21.60 -6.09 16.49
N ARG A 4 -20.67 -5.18 16.19
CA ARG A 4 -20.82 -4.20 15.08
C ARG A 4 -21.07 -4.87 13.73
N LYS A 5 -20.52 -6.08 13.51
CA LYS A 5 -20.72 -6.85 12.28
C LYS A 5 -22.13 -7.44 12.20
N ARG A 6 -22.69 -7.93 13.31
CA ARG A 6 -24.08 -8.42 13.39
C ARG A 6 -25.09 -7.29 13.17
N ILE A 7 -24.88 -6.15 13.81
CA ILE A 7 -25.70 -4.95 13.62
C ILE A 7 -25.65 -4.52 12.14
N ALA A 8 -24.45 -4.48 11.53
CA ALA A 8 -24.31 -4.16 10.12
C ALA A 8 -25.02 -5.16 9.19
N GLU A 9 -25.01 -6.47 9.50
CA GLU A 9 -25.72 -7.48 8.70
C GLU A 9 -27.24 -7.35 8.80
N ALA A 10 -27.78 -7.09 10.00
CA ALA A 10 -29.21 -6.87 10.19
C ALA A 10 -29.69 -5.59 9.48
N THR A 11 -28.92 -4.49 9.57
CA THR A 11 -29.31 -3.19 9.02
C THR A 11 -29.04 -3.07 7.51
N ALA A 12 -28.05 -3.78 6.96
CA ALA A 12 -27.71 -3.72 5.53
C ALA A 12 -28.84 -4.21 4.61
N GLY A 13 -29.68 -5.14 5.08
CA GLY A 13 -30.88 -5.55 4.36
C GLY A 13 -31.88 -4.40 4.19
N ARG A 14 -32.20 -3.71 5.29
CA ARG A 14 -33.12 -2.56 5.33
C ARG A 14 -32.57 -1.39 4.53
N TYR A 15 -31.29 -1.05 4.71
CA TYR A 15 -30.64 0.06 4.01
C TYR A 15 -30.63 -0.09 2.48
N ARG A 16 -30.47 -1.32 1.96
CA ARG A 16 -30.44 -1.55 0.49
C ARG A 16 -31.81 -1.38 -0.15
N LYS A 17 -32.89 -1.78 0.53
CA LYS A 17 -34.27 -1.68 0.05
C LYS A 17 -34.88 -0.29 0.25
N ALA A 18 -34.33 0.49 1.18
CA ALA A 18 -34.83 1.81 1.55
C ALA A 18 -34.68 2.88 0.45
N GLY A 19 -35.63 3.83 0.42
CA GLY A 19 -35.62 5.03 -0.41
C GLY A 19 -34.59 6.09 0.06
N LYS A 20 -34.45 7.20 -0.69
CA LYS A 20 -33.44 8.24 -0.39
C LYS A 20 -33.61 8.86 1.01
N LYS A 21 -34.86 9.16 1.42
CA LYS A 21 -35.18 9.74 2.73
C LYS A 21 -34.93 8.74 3.87
N GLU A 22 -35.44 7.51 3.72
CA GLU A 22 -35.28 6.42 4.70
C GLU A 22 -33.82 6.03 4.92
N LYS A 23 -33.00 5.99 3.85
CA LYS A 23 -31.55 5.77 3.97
C LYS A 23 -30.88 6.81 4.86
N GLY A 24 -31.37 8.04 4.85
CA GLY A 24 -30.86 9.11 5.71
C GLY A 24 -31.09 8.83 7.19
N VAL A 25 -32.28 8.31 7.54
CA VAL A 25 -32.67 7.93 8.91
C VAL A 25 -31.87 6.72 9.38
N ILE A 26 -31.80 5.67 8.56
CA ILE A 26 -31.05 4.44 8.86
C ILE A 26 -29.57 4.74 9.10
N LEU A 27 -28.99 5.71 8.38
CA LEU A 27 -27.58 6.10 8.58
C LEU A 27 -27.34 6.83 9.90
N THR A 28 -28.31 7.64 10.34
CA THR A 28 -28.22 8.33 11.63
C THR A 28 -28.30 7.32 12.77
N GLU A 29 -29.31 6.45 12.77
CA GLU A 29 -29.50 5.37 13.75
C GLU A 29 -28.28 4.43 13.81
N PHE A 30 -27.77 4.01 12.64
CA PHE A 30 -26.59 3.14 12.59
C PHE A 30 -25.32 3.84 13.07
N GLY A 31 -25.19 5.15 12.81
CA GLY A 31 -24.09 5.97 13.30
C GLY A 31 -24.09 6.07 14.82
N GLU A 32 -25.25 6.32 15.43
CA GLU A 32 -25.44 6.38 16.88
C GLU A 32 -25.12 5.04 17.56
N LEU A 33 -25.57 3.92 16.99
CA LEU A 33 -25.34 2.58 17.54
C LEU A 33 -23.88 2.10 17.43
N THR A 34 -23.17 2.49 16.37
CA THR A 34 -21.83 1.93 16.07
C THR A 34 -20.68 2.92 16.30
N GLY A 35 -20.98 4.21 16.45
CA GLY A 35 -20.00 5.30 16.49
C GLY A 35 -19.31 5.55 15.15
N PHE A 36 -19.84 5.03 14.04
CA PHE A 36 -19.25 5.22 12.72
C PHE A 36 -19.64 6.56 12.10
N ALA A 37 -18.66 7.23 11.47
CA ALA A 37 -18.92 8.39 10.63
C ALA A 37 -19.90 8.03 9.50
N ARG A 38 -20.80 8.95 9.15
CA ARG A 38 -21.89 8.75 8.18
C ARG A 38 -21.41 8.19 6.83
N SER A 39 -20.26 8.64 6.35
CA SER A 39 -19.63 8.15 5.11
C SER A 39 -19.20 6.69 5.21
N TYR A 40 -18.58 6.31 6.33
CA TYR A 40 -18.15 4.94 6.61
C TYR A 40 -19.35 4.02 6.85
N ALA A 41 -20.35 4.47 7.60
CA ALA A 41 -21.63 3.78 7.79
C ALA A 41 -22.29 3.44 6.44
N ALA A 42 -22.37 4.42 5.53
CA ALA A 42 -22.93 4.20 4.20
C ALA A 42 -22.10 3.23 3.36
N MET A 43 -20.77 3.26 3.48
CA MET A 43 -19.90 2.28 2.81
C MET A 43 -20.13 0.87 3.36
N VAL A 44 -20.20 0.72 4.68
CA VAL A 44 -20.41 -0.55 5.37
C VAL A 44 -21.75 -1.14 4.95
N LEU A 45 -22.86 -0.39 5.08
CA LEU A 45 -24.20 -0.89 4.77
C LEU A 45 -24.41 -1.19 3.27
N ARG A 46 -23.67 -0.53 2.36
CA ARG A 46 -23.70 -0.84 0.92
C ARG A 46 -22.97 -2.14 0.57
N ASN A 47 -21.90 -2.46 1.30
CA ASN A 47 -20.98 -3.54 0.93
C ASN A 47 -21.10 -4.79 1.81
N GLN A 48 -21.60 -4.65 3.04
CA GLN A 48 -21.77 -5.74 3.99
C GLN A 48 -22.80 -6.75 3.49
N GLY A 49 -22.36 -8.00 3.27
CA GLY A 49 -23.25 -9.07 2.81
C GLY A 49 -23.72 -8.93 1.36
N ARG A 50 -23.18 -7.98 0.58
CA ARG A 50 -23.48 -7.88 -0.84
C ARG A 50 -22.84 -9.07 -1.56
N VAL A 51 -23.68 -9.91 -2.16
CA VAL A 51 -23.23 -11.01 -2.99
C VAL A 51 -23.15 -10.51 -4.43
N VAL A 52 -21.94 -10.37 -4.95
CA VAL A 52 -21.68 -10.02 -6.36
C VAL A 52 -21.28 -11.28 -7.09
N TRP A 53 -21.94 -11.55 -8.22
CA TRP A 53 -21.52 -12.60 -9.14
C TRP A 53 -20.33 -12.07 -9.94
N VAL A 54 -19.17 -12.70 -9.77
CA VAL A 54 -17.95 -12.36 -10.53
C VAL A 54 -17.84 -13.24 -11.78
N SER A 55 -18.45 -14.42 -11.76
CA SER A 55 -18.59 -15.33 -12.90
C SER A 55 -19.82 -16.24 -12.68
N ARG A 56 -20.28 -16.97 -13.71
CA ARG A 56 -21.44 -17.90 -13.63
C ARG A 56 -21.34 -18.92 -12.48
N LYS A 57 -20.12 -19.22 -12.00
CA LYS A 57 -19.86 -20.15 -10.89
C LYS A 57 -19.31 -19.50 -9.61
N LEU A 58 -19.01 -18.20 -9.60
CA LEU A 58 -18.32 -17.55 -8.48
C LEU A 58 -19.16 -16.42 -7.86
N ARG A 59 -19.58 -16.64 -6.61
CA ARG A 59 -20.27 -15.65 -5.77
C ARG A 59 -19.30 -15.09 -4.75
N MET A 60 -19.13 -13.76 -4.73
CA MET A 60 -18.34 -13.08 -3.70
C MET A 60 -19.26 -12.34 -2.74
N ARG A 61 -19.14 -12.63 -1.44
CA ARG A 61 -19.82 -11.89 -0.37
C ARG A 61 -18.87 -10.82 0.15
N GLY A 62 -19.27 -9.55 0.02
CA GLY A 62 -18.54 -8.43 0.60
C GLY A 62 -18.47 -8.56 2.13
N ASP A 63 -17.26 -8.76 2.65
CA ASP A 63 -16.95 -8.72 4.08
C ASP A 63 -16.10 -7.49 4.34
N VAL A 64 -16.70 -6.48 4.98
CA VAL A 64 -16.03 -5.19 5.26
C VAL A 64 -14.85 -5.35 6.22
N GLY A 65 -14.76 -6.49 6.93
CA GLY A 65 -13.63 -6.82 7.81
C GLY A 65 -12.41 -7.41 7.08
N LYS A 66 -12.55 -7.91 5.85
CA LYS A 66 -11.44 -8.50 5.10
C LYS A 66 -10.80 -7.45 4.21
N LYS A 67 -9.69 -6.85 4.68
CA LYS A 67 -8.80 -6.10 3.79
C LYS A 67 -8.19 -7.09 2.79
N LEU A 68 -8.42 -6.86 1.50
CA LEU A 68 -7.67 -7.59 0.49
C LEU A 68 -6.18 -7.29 0.75
N PRO A 69 -5.31 -8.32 0.86
CA PRO A 69 -3.89 -8.06 0.90
C PRO A 69 -3.56 -7.27 -0.36
N ARG A 70 -3.17 -6.00 -0.20
CA ARG A 70 -2.61 -5.26 -1.32
C ARG A 70 -1.39 -6.05 -1.74
N ARG A 71 -1.45 -6.67 -2.92
CA ARG A 71 -0.30 -7.34 -3.52
C ARG A 71 0.76 -6.27 -3.67
N GLY A 72 1.64 -6.20 -2.68
CA GLY A 72 2.78 -5.30 -2.72
C GLY A 72 3.53 -5.63 -4.00
N ARG A 73 3.98 -4.59 -4.71
CA ARG A 73 4.87 -4.78 -5.86
C ARG A 73 6.03 -5.65 -5.36
N GLY A 74 6.25 -6.79 -6.01
CA GLY A 74 7.33 -7.71 -5.64
C GLY A 74 8.63 -6.91 -5.56
N ALA A 75 9.38 -7.09 -4.48
CA ALA A 75 10.68 -6.47 -4.34
C ALA A 75 11.63 -7.17 -5.30
N THR A 76 11.77 -6.65 -6.52
CA THR A 76 12.81 -7.09 -7.45
C THR A 76 14.10 -6.37 -7.08
N TYR A 77 14.66 -6.68 -5.92
CA TYR A 77 15.98 -6.19 -5.54
C TYR A 77 16.76 -7.36 -4.97
N ASP A 78 17.91 -7.62 -5.57
CA ASP A 78 18.92 -8.47 -4.96
C ASP A 78 19.55 -7.69 -3.80
N GLU A 79 19.90 -8.38 -2.72
CA GLU A 79 20.58 -7.80 -1.54
C GLU A 79 21.74 -6.83 -1.87
N PRO A 80 22.65 -7.11 -2.83
CA PRO A 80 23.71 -6.16 -3.20
C PRO A 80 23.19 -4.85 -3.80
N VAL A 81 22.09 -4.89 -4.54
CA VAL A 81 21.47 -3.70 -5.15
C VAL A 81 20.91 -2.78 -4.05
N VAL A 82 20.33 -3.36 -3.00
CA VAL A 82 19.79 -2.59 -1.87
C VAL A 82 20.90 -1.89 -1.09
N LYS A 83 22.01 -2.58 -0.82
CA LYS A 83 23.16 -2.01 -0.09
C LYS A 83 23.74 -0.78 -0.80
N VAL A 84 24.01 -0.91 -2.10
CA VAL A 84 24.52 0.19 -2.92
C VAL A 84 23.51 1.33 -2.97
N LEU A 85 22.22 1.03 -3.15
CA LEU A 85 21.17 2.04 -3.18
C LEU A 85 21.08 2.83 -1.85
N VAL A 86 21.24 2.16 -0.70
CA VAL A 86 21.25 2.81 0.62
C VAL A 86 22.44 3.75 0.77
N GLN A 87 23.62 3.35 0.32
CA GLN A 87 24.83 4.19 0.37
C GLN A 87 24.65 5.47 -0.46
N VAL A 88 24.20 5.34 -1.72
CA VAL A 88 23.93 6.52 -2.57
C VAL A 88 22.84 7.39 -1.96
N TRP A 89 21.79 6.78 -1.42
CA TRP A 89 20.69 7.52 -0.78
C TRP A 89 21.14 8.32 0.45
N ARG A 90 22.09 7.79 1.22
CA ARG A 90 22.72 8.49 2.35
C ARG A 90 23.58 9.66 1.87
N ILE A 91 24.37 9.48 0.82
CA ILE A 91 25.20 10.55 0.23
C ILE A 91 24.31 11.70 -0.27
N MET A 92 23.15 11.36 -0.83
CA MET A 92 22.17 12.34 -1.30
C MET A 92 21.20 12.83 -0.22
N ASP A 93 21.56 12.73 1.06
CA ASP A 93 20.77 13.23 2.20
C ASP A 93 19.29 12.78 2.18
N TYR A 94 19.08 11.50 1.90
CA TYR A 94 17.77 10.85 1.94
C TYR A 94 16.69 11.47 1.05
N ILE A 95 17.05 12.05 -0.11
CA ILE A 95 16.07 12.62 -1.06
C ILE A 95 14.98 11.62 -1.47
N CYS A 96 13.78 12.13 -1.78
CA CYS A 96 12.66 11.27 -2.12
C CYS A 96 12.93 10.42 -3.38
N GLY A 97 12.46 9.17 -3.38
CA GLY A 97 12.82 8.23 -4.45
C GLY A 97 12.28 8.54 -5.86
N LYS A 98 11.41 9.56 -5.98
CA LYS A 98 11.03 10.10 -7.29
C LYS A 98 12.13 10.99 -7.89
N ARG A 99 12.87 11.70 -7.04
CA ARG A 99 14.00 12.57 -7.44
C ARG A 99 15.30 11.78 -7.57
N LEU A 100 15.49 10.75 -6.75
CA LEU A 100 16.69 9.92 -6.82
C LEU A 100 16.73 9.07 -8.10
N ALA A 101 15.59 8.55 -8.58
CA ALA A 101 15.53 7.67 -9.75
C ALA A 101 16.25 8.19 -11.02
N PRO A 102 16.02 9.43 -11.49
CA PRO A 102 16.70 9.93 -12.69
C PRO A 102 18.19 10.21 -12.49
N VAL A 103 18.61 10.53 -11.25
CA VAL A 103 19.99 10.93 -10.93
C VAL A 103 20.85 9.73 -10.50
N LEU A 104 20.21 8.60 -10.17
CA LEU A 104 20.86 7.42 -9.61
C LEU A 104 21.96 6.84 -10.51
N GLY A 105 21.71 6.74 -11.82
CA GLY A 105 22.70 6.21 -12.77
C GLY A 105 23.97 7.06 -12.81
N GLU A 106 23.82 8.37 -12.97
CA GLU A 106 24.94 9.31 -13.01
C GLU A 106 25.71 9.35 -11.68
N MET A 107 25.00 9.30 -10.55
CA MET A 107 25.65 9.31 -9.22
C MET A 107 26.44 8.04 -8.97
N VAL A 108 25.91 6.87 -9.34
CA VAL A 108 26.66 5.61 -9.22
C VAL A 108 27.93 5.64 -10.07
N GLU A 109 27.87 6.17 -11.30
CA GLU A 109 29.05 6.32 -12.16
C GLU A 109 30.09 7.30 -11.60
N ARG A 110 29.65 8.42 -11.03
CA ARG A 110 30.55 9.40 -10.38
C ARG A 110 31.21 8.79 -9.14
N LEU A 111 30.46 8.12 -8.29
CA LEU A 111 30.96 7.50 -7.06
C LEU A 111 31.92 6.32 -7.33
N LEU A 112 31.70 5.56 -8.41
CA LEU A 112 32.65 4.54 -8.86
C LEU A 112 33.96 5.16 -9.36
N ARG A 113 33.89 6.25 -10.13
CA ARG A 113 35.09 6.96 -10.63
C ARG A 113 35.96 7.53 -9.51
N HIS A 114 35.35 7.98 -8.42
CA HIS A 114 36.05 8.51 -7.26
C HIS A 114 36.45 7.45 -6.23
N ASN A 115 36.24 6.15 -6.51
CA ASN A 115 36.48 5.04 -5.58
C ASN A 115 35.70 5.13 -4.25
N GLU A 116 34.65 5.97 -4.18
CA GLU A 116 33.79 6.13 -3.01
C GLU A 116 32.73 5.02 -2.90
N LEU A 117 32.52 4.27 -3.99
CA LEU A 117 31.62 3.14 -4.05
C LEU A 117 32.29 1.96 -4.74
N ARG A 118 32.17 0.76 -4.15
CA ARG A 118 32.57 -0.51 -4.78
C ARG A 118 31.33 -1.31 -5.13
N CYS A 119 31.00 -1.44 -6.41
CA CYS A 119 29.91 -2.30 -6.85
C CYS A 119 30.25 -3.04 -8.14
N ASP A 120 29.67 -4.22 -8.31
CA ASP A 120 29.79 -5.01 -9.54
C ASP A 120 29.09 -4.32 -10.73
N ALA A 121 29.63 -4.50 -11.94
CA ALA A 121 29.12 -3.90 -13.17
C ALA A 121 27.67 -4.33 -13.49
N ALA A 122 27.28 -5.54 -13.07
CA ALA A 122 25.89 -5.98 -13.18
C ALA A 122 24.94 -5.20 -12.25
N THR A 123 25.44 -4.75 -11.10
CA THR A 123 24.68 -3.98 -10.10
C THR A 123 24.49 -2.53 -10.55
N SER A 124 25.54 -1.88 -11.07
CA SER A 124 25.44 -0.51 -11.61
C SER A 124 24.49 -0.44 -12.81
N LYS A 125 24.54 -1.42 -13.72
CA LYS A 125 23.63 -1.50 -14.87
C LYS A 125 22.17 -1.69 -14.45
N LYS A 126 21.91 -2.52 -13.43
CA LYS A 126 20.56 -2.70 -12.84
C LYS A 126 20.04 -1.41 -12.20
N LEU A 127 20.89 -0.63 -11.54
CA LEU A 127 20.54 0.65 -10.92
C LEU A 127 20.27 1.73 -11.97
N ALA A 128 21.06 1.80 -13.04
CA ALA A 128 20.87 2.77 -14.13
C ALA A 128 19.56 2.55 -14.92
N GLN A 129 19.09 1.30 -15.02
CA GLN A 129 17.83 0.95 -15.69
C GLN A 129 16.58 1.13 -14.80
N MET A 130 16.74 1.60 -13.56
CA MET A 130 15.62 1.76 -12.63
C MET A 130 14.65 2.85 -13.09
N ARG A 131 13.37 2.48 -13.17
CA ARG A 131 12.30 3.41 -13.51
C ARG A 131 11.85 4.19 -12.28
N PRO A 132 11.39 5.45 -12.43
CA PRO A 132 10.75 6.19 -11.34
C PRO A 132 9.52 5.42 -10.82
N GLY A 133 9.51 5.11 -9.51
CA GLY A 133 8.49 4.27 -8.86
C GLY A 133 8.89 2.80 -8.66
N GLN A 134 10.10 2.41 -9.09
CA GLN A 134 10.82 1.22 -8.63
C GLN A 134 11.81 1.56 -7.50
N GLN A 135 11.66 2.71 -6.85
CA GLN A 135 12.42 2.99 -5.64
C GLN A 135 11.57 2.66 -4.42
N PRO A 136 12.11 1.94 -3.42
CA PRO A 136 11.30 1.53 -2.29
C PRO A 136 10.88 2.76 -1.47
N ALA A 137 9.62 3.16 -1.57
CA ALA A 137 8.95 3.96 -0.54
C ALA A 137 8.86 3.23 0.82
N ARG A 138 9.46 2.04 0.92
CA ARG A 138 9.42 1.08 2.02
C ARG A 138 10.81 0.67 2.54
N LEU A 139 11.89 1.28 2.01
CA LEU A 139 13.28 1.02 2.44
C LEU A 139 13.44 1.25 3.95
N SER A 140 12.79 2.30 4.46
CA SER A 140 12.76 2.68 5.88
C SER A 140 12.07 1.69 6.84
N ARG A 141 11.34 0.68 6.34
CA ARG A 141 10.66 -0.32 7.20
C ARG A 141 11.33 -1.69 7.21
N ARG A 142 12.31 -1.92 6.34
CA ARG A 142 12.94 -3.24 6.13
C ARG A 142 14.42 -3.25 6.41
N VAL A 143 15.07 -2.10 6.36
CA VAL A 143 16.49 -1.98 6.68
C VAL A 143 16.56 -1.34 8.06
N ASN A 144 16.95 -2.11 9.08
CA ASN A 144 17.56 -1.52 10.27
C ASN A 144 18.80 -0.79 9.75
N LEU A 145 18.71 0.53 9.65
CA LEU A 145 19.78 1.38 9.12
C LEU A 145 21.08 1.25 9.94
N ASP A 146 21.00 0.68 11.15
CA ASP A 146 22.12 0.40 12.04
C ASP A 146 22.86 -0.90 11.71
N SER A 147 22.25 -1.84 10.97
CA SER A 147 22.82 -3.18 10.73
C SER A 147 23.76 -3.26 9.51
N LEU A 148 23.99 -2.13 8.81
CA LEU A 148 24.85 -2.07 7.62
C LEU A 148 26.17 -1.31 7.87
N ASN A 149 26.52 -1.05 9.13
CA ASN A 149 27.86 -0.60 9.52
C ASN A 149 28.77 -1.83 9.74
N VAL A 150 29.37 -2.33 8.66
CA VAL A 150 30.70 -2.99 8.67
C VAL A 150 31.42 -2.58 7.40
#